data_AF-A0A1M3BN61-F1
#
_entry.id   AF-A0A1M3BN61-F1
#
_cell.length_a   1.000
_cell.length_b   1.000
_cell.length_c   1.000
_cell.angle_alpha   90.00
_cell.angle_beta   90.00
_cell.angle_gamma   90.00
#
_symmetry.space_group_name_H-M   'P 1'
#
loop_
_entity.id
_entity.type
_entity.pdbx_description
1 polymer ?
#
loop_
_entity_poly.entity_id
_entity_poly.type
_entity_poly.pdbx_seq_one_letter_code
_entity_poly.pdbx_strand_id
1 'polypeptide(L)'
;MSAEAKNLEAISKAIDQHNSSCPFPAAEVRMNPFEVERLGWDHIRGLPVVPDAEIGTGRFRIVCSRDLDGDGLEITEAVGRELETVAPVQN
;
A
#
# COMPACT_ATOMS: atom_id res chain seq x y z
N MET A 1 0.67 -14.71 -26.22
CA MET A 1 0.31 -14.39 -24.82
C MET A 1 0.50 -12.89 -24.63
N SER A 2 -0.57 -12.15 -24.27
CA SER A 2 -0.47 -10.70 -23.98
C SER A 2 0.43 -10.48 -22.75
N ALA A 3 1.07 -9.31 -22.66
CA ALA A 3 1.84 -8.91 -21.47
C ALA A 3 0.96 -8.91 -20.20
N GLU A 4 -0.32 -8.60 -20.36
CA GLU A 4 -1.33 -8.63 -19.30
C GLU A 4 -1.55 -10.04 -18.75
N ALA A 5 -1.66 -11.04 -19.64
CA ALA A 5 -1.82 -12.44 -19.24
C ALA A 5 -0.62 -12.93 -18.42
N LYS A 6 0.61 -12.60 -18.87
CA LYS A 6 1.84 -12.94 -18.13
C LYS A 6 1.89 -12.26 -16.76
N ASN A 7 1.47 -10.99 -16.67
CA ASN A 7 1.39 -10.29 -15.39
C ASN A 7 0.35 -10.94 -14.47
N LEU A 8 -0.83 -11.27 -14.99
CA LEU A 8 -1.89 -11.89 -14.19
C LEU A 8 -1.46 -13.25 -13.65
N GLU A 9 -0.80 -14.07 -14.48
CA GLU A 9 -0.24 -15.36 -14.05
C GLU A 9 0.83 -15.19 -12.97
N ALA A 10 1.74 -14.22 -13.13
CA ALA A 10 2.79 -13.94 -12.15
C ALA A 10 2.22 -13.48 -10.80
N ILE A 11 1.24 -12.57 -10.82
CA ILE A 11 0.58 -12.07 -9.61
C ILE A 11 -0.22 -13.20 -8.95
N SER A 12 -0.97 -13.98 -9.73
CA SER A 12 -1.74 -15.11 -9.20
C SER A 12 -0.85 -16.13 -8.49
N LYS A 13 0.28 -16.49 -9.10
CA LYS A 13 1.26 -17.40 -8.49
C LYS A 13 1.86 -16.83 -7.20
N ALA A 14 2.13 -15.53 -7.17
CA ALA A 14 2.65 -14.87 -5.97
C ALA A 14 1.62 -14.85 -4.83
N ILE A 15 0.32 -14.66 -5.13
CA ILE A 15 -0.77 -14.75 -4.15
C ILE A 15 -0.85 -16.16 -3.56
N ASP A 16 -0.85 -17.19 -4.41
CA ASP A 16 -0.90 -18.59 -3.98
C ASP A 16 0.31 -18.96 -3.09
N GLN A 17 1.52 -18.51 -3.48
CA GLN A 17 2.73 -18.69 -2.67
C GLN A 17 2.62 -17.98 -1.32
N HIS A 18 2.11 -16.75 -1.31
CA HIS A 18 1.94 -15.98 -0.08
C HIS A 18 0.97 -16.69 0.87
N ASN A 19 -0.22 -17.07 0.38
CA ASN A 19 -1.23 -17.76 1.21
C ASN A 19 -0.76 -19.13 1.71
N SER A 20 0.20 -19.76 1.04
CA SER A 20 0.79 -21.02 1.48
C SER A 20 1.91 -20.86 2.51
N SER A 21 2.53 -19.68 2.60
CA SER A 21 3.72 -19.43 3.43
C SER A 21 3.50 -18.43 4.57
N CYS A 22 2.49 -17.58 4.46
CA CYS A 22 2.11 -16.59 5.47
C CYS A 22 0.87 -17.08 6.23
N PRO A 23 0.84 -16.98 7.58
CA PRO A 23 -0.35 -17.32 8.35
C PRO A 23 -1.49 -16.30 8.19
N PHE A 24 -1.20 -15.12 7.62
CA PHE A 24 -2.18 -14.08 7.34
C PHE A 24 -2.54 -14.11 5.85
N PRO A 25 -3.83 -14.04 5.49
CA PRO A 25 -4.22 -14.03 4.08
C PRO A 25 -3.74 -12.75 3.38
N ALA A 26 -3.50 -12.88 2.07
CA ALA A 26 -3.30 -11.72 1.22
C ALA A 26 -4.54 -10.81 1.28
N ALA A 27 -4.30 -9.51 1.43
CA ALA A 27 -5.35 -8.51 1.63
C ALA A 27 -5.42 -7.52 0.46
N GLU A 28 -4.30 -7.13 -0.12
CA GLU A 28 -4.25 -6.26 -1.31
C GLU A 28 -3.00 -6.52 -2.17
N VAL A 29 -3.07 -6.10 -3.43
CA VAL A 29 -1.94 -6.14 -4.37
C VAL A 29 -1.50 -4.72 -4.67
N ARG A 30 -0.28 -4.36 -4.28
CA ARG A 30 0.27 -3.04 -4.59
C ARG A 30 1.08 -3.06 -5.87
N MET A 31 0.86 -2.06 -6.71
CA MET A 31 1.52 -1.91 -8.01
C MET A 31 1.85 -0.44 -8.28
N ASN A 32 2.79 -0.21 -9.19
CA ASN A 32 3.10 1.16 -9.61
C ASN A 32 1.83 1.85 -10.19
N PRO A 33 1.52 3.11 -9.83
CA PRO A 33 0.33 3.81 -10.29
C PRO A 33 0.19 3.83 -11.81
N PHE A 34 1.30 4.04 -12.53
CA PHE A 34 1.32 4.01 -13.99
C PHE A 34 0.89 2.66 -14.55
N GLU A 35 1.29 1.57 -13.92
CA GLU A 35 0.88 0.22 -14.34
C GLU A 35 -0.60 -0.04 -14.00
N VAL A 36 -1.10 0.45 -12.86
CA VAL A 36 -2.52 0.37 -12.50
C VAL A 36 -3.38 1.11 -13.53
N GLU A 37 -2.99 2.34 -13.89
CA GLU A 37 -3.67 3.14 -14.90
C GLU A 37 -3.58 2.51 -16.30
N ARG A 38 -2.42 1.97 -16.67
CA ARG A 38 -2.19 1.35 -17.98
C ARG A 38 -2.93 0.03 -18.15
N LEU A 39 -3.00 -0.79 -17.10
CA LEU A 39 -3.65 -2.09 -17.09
C LEU A 39 -5.16 -1.97 -16.82
N GLY A 40 -5.59 -0.91 -16.14
CA GLY A 40 -6.98 -0.67 -15.78
C GLY A 40 -7.55 -1.74 -14.85
N TRP A 41 -6.73 -2.26 -13.92
CA TRP A 41 -7.14 -3.30 -12.98
C TRP A 41 -7.50 -2.72 -11.62
N ASP A 42 -8.77 -2.85 -11.24
CA ASP A 42 -9.22 -2.52 -9.87
C ASP A 42 -9.03 -3.69 -8.90
N HIS A 43 -9.21 -4.92 -9.36
CA HIS A 43 -9.16 -6.12 -8.53
C HIS A 43 -8.48 -7.28 -9.25
N ILE A 44 -7.69 -8.06 -8.51
CA ILE A 44 -7.07 -9.30 -8.99
C ILE A 44 -7.45 -10.41 -8.02
N ARG A 45 -8.13 -11.46 -8.52
CA ARG A 45 -8.55 -12.63 -7.72
C ARG A 45 -9.39 -12.25 -6.47
N GLY A 46 -10.12 -11.14 -6.55
CA GLY A 46 -10.92 -10.62 -5.43
C GLY A 46 -10.16 -9.73 -4.45
N LEU A 47 -8.85 -9.54 -4.64
CA LEU A 47 -8.04 -8.60 -3.86
C LEU A 47 -8.01 -7.24 -4.57
N PRO A 48 -8.18 -6.11 -3.84
CA PRO A 48 -8.04 -4.78 -4.41
C PRO A 48 -6.61 -4.54 -4.90
N VAL A 49 -6.49 -3.84 -6.02
CA VAL A 49 -5.22 -3.32 -6.54
C VAL A 49 -5.05 -1.90 -6.06
N VAL A 50 -3.97 -1.64 -5.32
CA VAL A 50 -3.69 -0.32 -4.75
C VAL A 50 -2.48 0.30 -5.44
N PRO A 51 -2.59 1.52 -5.99
CA PRO A 51 -1.46 2.22 -6.59
C PRO A 51 -0.47 2.65 -5.50
N ASP A 52 0.82 2.36 -5.71
CA ASP A 52 1.89 2.65 -4.77
C ASP A 52 3.13 3.19 -5.51
N ALA A 53 3.41 4.48 -5.30
CA ALA A 53 4.50 5.18 -5.99
C ALA A 53 5.91 4.70 -5.55
N GLU A 54 6.02 3.99 -4.42
CA GLU A 54 7.29 3.41 -3.97
C GLU A 54 7.63 2.12 -4.73
N ILE A 55 6.66 1.53 -5.42
CA ILE A 55 6.85 0.33 -6.25
C ILE A 55 7.32 0.75 -7.64
N GLY A 56 8.50 0.29 -8.04
CA GLY A 56 9.01 0.47 -9.41
C GLY A 56 8.12 -0.20 -10.47
N THR A 57 8.16 0.31 -11.70
CA THR A 57 7.42 -0.27 -12.83
C THR A 57 7.78 -1.74 -13.08
N GLY A 58 6.80 -2.54 -13.49
CA GLY A 58 6.97 -3.99 -13.70
C GLY A 58 7.15 -4.80 -12.42
N ARG A 59 6.98 -4.20 -11.24
CA ARG A 59 7.00 -4.87 -9.94
C ARG A 59 5.63 -4.77 -9.26
N PHE A 60 5.40 -5.67 -8.32
CA PHE A 60 4.22 -5.67 -7.46
C PHE A 60 4.59 -6.21 -6.08
N ARG A 61 3.76 -5.93 -5.09
CA ARG A 61 3.89 -6.44 -3.71
C ARG A 61 2.55 -7.02 -3.26
N ILE A 62 2.59 -8.20 -2.66
CA ILE A 62 1.43 -8.80 -1.99
C ILE A 62 1.47 -8.35 -0.53
N VAL A 63 0.43 -7.64 -0.11
CA VAL A 63 0.29 -7.14 1.26
C VAL A 63 -0.71 -8.04 1.99
N CYS A 64 -0.36 -8.46 3.20
CA CYS A 64 -1.21 -9.31 4.04
C CYS A 64 -1.99 -8.48 5.06
N SER A 65 -3.03 -9.06 5.66
CA SER A 65 -3.86 -8.37 6.65
C SER A 65 -3.06 -7.78 7.83
N ARG A 66 -1.94 -8.41 8.21
CA ARG A 66 -1.07 -7.90 9.28
C ARG A 66 -0.26 -6.66 8.88
N ASP A 67 0.13 -6.53 7.61
CA ASP A 67 0.85 -5.34 7.13
C ASP A 67 -0.10 -4.14 6.97
N LEU A 68 -1.38 -4.40 6.69
CA LEU A 68 -2.43 -3.37 6.67
C LEU A 68 -2.71 -2.80 8.06
N ASP A 69 -2.66 -3.67 9.07
CA ASP A 69 -2.79 -3.32 10.48
C ASP A 69 -1.52 -2.63 11.01
N GLY A 70 -0.89 -1.79 10.18
CA GLY A 70 0.26 -0.94 10.50
C GLY A 70 -0.06 0.15 11.53
N ASP A 71 -0.75 -0.23 12.62
CA ASP A 71 -0.80 0.43 13.92
C ASP A 71 0.58 0.30 14.59
N GLY A 72 1.60 0.83 13.90
CA GLY A 72 2.83 1.35 14.49
C GLY A 72 2.75 2.86 14.67
N LEU A 73 1.54 3.44 14.59
CA LEU A 73 1.27 4.81 14.97
C LEU A 73 0.73 4.82 16.39
N GLU A 74 1.62 4.67 17.38
CA GLU A 74 1.42 5.40 18.64
C GLU A 74 1.41 6.89 18.28
N ILE A 75 0.24 7.40 17.89
CA ILE A 75 -0.04 8.82 17.92
C ILE A 75 -0.13 9.15 19.41
N THR A 76 1.01 9.36 20.06
CA THR A 76 1.00 10.08 21.34
C THR A 76 0.44 11.46 21.00
N GLU A 77 -0.83 11.65 21.30
CA GLU A 77 -1.48 12.95 21.34
C GLU A 77 -0.59 13.88 22.16
N ALA A 78 0.12 14.80 21.52
CA ALA A 78 0.70 15.92 22.21
C ALA A 78 -0.46 16.79 22.69
N VAL A 79 -0.94 16.51 23.91
CA VAL A 79 -1.90 17.33 24.63
C VAL A 79 -1.48 18.79 24.50
N GLY A 80 -2.34 19.56 23.83
CA GLY A 80 -2.20 20.99 23.72
C GLY A 80 -2.14 21.64 25.10
N ARG A 81 -1.20 22.56 25.26
CA ARG A 81 -1.33 23.65 26.22
C ARG A 81 -1.00 24.95 25.50
N GLU A 82 -2.07 25.68 25.20
CA GLU A 82 -2.07 27.10 24.90
C GLU A 82 -1.43 27.84 26.08
N LEU A 83 -0.39 28.65 25.83
CA LEU A 83 -0.04 29.79 26.69
C LEU A 83 0.49 30.92 25.81
N GLU A 84 -0.44 31.83 25.52
CA GLU A 84 -0.40 33.29 25.63
C GLU A 84 0.83 34.10 25.13
N THR A 85 0.46 35.11 24.34
CA THR A 85 1.17 36.28 23.83
C THR A 85 2.18 36.97 24.75
N VAL A 86 3.28 37.47 24.16
CA VAL A 86 3.72 38.88 24.30
C VAL A 86 4.57 39.31 23.08
N ALA A 87 4.15 40.36 22.39
CA ALA A 87 5.04 41.18 21.55
C ALA A 87 5.94 42.04 22.46
N PRO A 88 7.16 42.44 22.03
CA PRO A 88 7.30 43.86 21.72
C PRO A 88 8.36 44.27 20.67
N VAL A 89 8.02 45.40 20.05
CA VAL A 89 8.79 46.62 19.73
C VAL A 89 9.96 46.60 18.72
N GLN A 90 9.76 47.47 17.73
CA GLN A 90 10.69 47.96 16.72
C GLN A 90 11.89 48.68 17.34
N ASN A 91 13.05 48.59 16.70
CA ASN A 91 14.02 49.71 16.67
C ASN A 91 14.75 49.73 15.33
#